data_AF-A0A353WDT5-F1
#
_entry.id   AF-A0A353WDT5-F1
#
_cell.length_a   1.000
_cell.length_b   1.000
_cell.length_c   1.000
_cell.angle_alpha   90.00
_cell.angle_beta   90.00
_cell.angle_gamma   90.00
#
_symmetry.space_group_name_H-M   'P 1'
#
loop_
_entity.id
_entity.type
_entity.pdbx_description
1 polymer ?
#
loop_
_entity_poly.entity_id
_entity_poly.type
_entity_poly.pdbx_seq_one_letter_code
_entity_poly.pdbx_strand_id
1 'polypeptide(L)'
;MALADKTSLKQLFNDSFDTLLAAGAAIIAGGIIVGTPIIILLAGGDFAVAGQLLMPLSLATALIFIGNVTGYFIFALGKQRQIIPLYIMVAITALILYFILIPRYSYWGAAWGTVTVEALMAVVSLTLLKRWGLVPSVARWPKILLATAILIIGLLLPLPLILKILVAGLMYGVTVWYLKLIPLQKSL
;
A
#
# COMPACT_ATOMS: atom_id res chain seq x y z
N MET A 1 -31.57 -10.72 -10.34
CA MET A 1 -30.42 -11.29 -9.59
C MET A 1 -29.07 -10.80 -10.09
N ALA A 2 -28.69 -10.94 -11.37
CA ALA A 2 -27.35 -10.57 -11.88
C ALA A 2 -26.90 -9.09 -11.74
N LEU A 3 -27.83 -8.14 -11.59
CA LEU A 3 -27.51 -6.72 -11.38
C LEU A 3 -27.17 -6.39 -9.90
N ALA A 4 -27.72 -7.15 -8.96
CA ALA A 4 -27.43 -6.99 -7.53
C ALA A 4 -26.00 -7.47 -7.20
N ASP A 5 -25.54 -8.54 -7.83
CA ASP A 5 -24.16 -9.03 -7.69
C ASP A 5 -23.12 -8.04 -8.21
N LYS A 6 -23.37 -7.41 -9.37
CA LYS A 6 -22.42 -6.46 -9.96
C LYS A 6 -22.26 -5.19 -9.13
N THR A 7 -23.35 -4.66 -8.57
CA THR A 7 -23.29 -3.47 -7.72
C THR A 7 -22.61 -3.78 -6.39
N SER A 8 -22.92 -4.94 -5.80
CA SER A 8 -22.29 -5.40 -4.56
C SER A 8 -20.79 -5.67 -4.74
N LEU A 9 -20.38 -6.27 -5.86
CA LEU A 9 -18.98 -6.50 -6.20
C LEU A 9 -18.20 -5.18 -6.35
N LYS A 10 -18.79 -4.17 -7.02
CA LYS A 10 -18.18 -2.84 -7.15
C LYS A 10 -18.03 -2.14 -5.80
N GLN A 11 -19.03 -2.25 -4.93
CA GLN A 11 -18.95 -1.70 -3.58
C GLN A 11 -17.85 -2.39 -2.78
N LEU A 12 -17.83 -3.73 -2.76
CA LEU A 12 -16.79 -4.51 -2.09
C LEU A 12 -15.39 -4.18 -2.62
N PHE A 13 -15.24 -3.98 -3.92
CA PHE A 13 -13.98 -3.56 -4.53
C PHE A 13 -13.52 -2.20 -4.02
N ASN A 14 -14.41 -1.19 -4.07
CA ASN A 14 -14.09 0.14 -3.60
C ASN A 14 -13.78 0.17 -2.10
N ASP A 15 -14.55 -0.57 -1.29
CA ASP A 15 -14.33 -0.67 0.15
C ASP A 15 -12.98 -1.31 0.48
N SER A 16 -12.64 -2.40 -0.21
CA SER A 16 -11.34 -3.07 -0.03
C SER A 16 -10.19 -2.20 -0.51
N PHE A 17 -10.35 -1.55 -1.66
CA PHE A 17 -9.34 -0.67 -2.26
C PHE A 17 -9.06 0.54 -1.37
N ASP A 18 -10.10 1.24 -0.92
CA ASP A 18 -9.97 2.43 -0.07
C ASP A 18 -9.37 2.07 1.30
N THR A 19 -9.74 0.92 1.88
CA THR A 19 -9.17 0.44 3.15
C THR A 19 -7.67 0.17 3.01
N LEU A 20 -7.26 -0.52 1.95
CA LEU A 20 -5.87 -0.85 1.69
C LEU A 20 -5.04 0.37 1.26
N LEU A 21 -5.65 1.31 0.54
CA LEU A 21 -5.03 2.60 0.22
C LEU A 21 -4.76 3.42 1.49
N ALA A 22 -5.72 3.45 2.42
CA ALA A 22 -5.55 4.10 3.71
C ALA A 22 -4.44 3.43 4.53
N ALA A 23 -4.42 2.10 4.62
CA ALA A 23 -3.35 1.36 5.27
C ALA A 23 -1.98 1.65 4.63
N GLY A 24 -1.90 1.63 3.30
CA GLY A 24 -0.67 1.94 2.56
C GLY A 24 -0.16 3.36 2.82
N ALA A 25 -1.04 4.36 2.85
CA ALA A 25 -0.68 5.74 3.16
C ALA A 25 -0.12 5.88 4.58
N ALA A 26 -0.69 5.18 5.56
CA ALA A 26 -0.18 5.16 6.93
C ALA A 26 1.21 4.51 7.04
N ILE A 27 1.42 3.38 6.33
CA ILE A 27 2.72 2.70 6.27
C ILE A 27 3.78 3.59 5.62
N ILE A 28 3.44 4.30 4.54
CA ILE A 28 4.35 5.26 3.90
C ILE A 28 4.75 6.38 4.88
N ALA A 29 3.77 7.01 5.54
CA ALA A 29 4.03 8.08 6.50
C ALA A 29 4.94 7.60 7.66
N GLY A 30 4.67 6.41 8.19
CA GLY A 30 5.49 5.79 9.22
C GLY A 30 6.92 5.48 8.75
N GLY A 31 7.06 4.90 7.55
CA GLY A 31 8.36 4.57 6.96
C GLY A 31 9.23 5.81 6.71
N ILE A 32 8.63 6.92 6.27
CA ILE A 32 9.34 8.19 6.03
C ILE A 32 9.77 8.84 7.34
N ILE A 33 8.86 8.99 8.31
CA ILE A 33 9.11 9.83 9.49
C ILE A 33 9.85 9.06 10.59
N VAL A 34 9.53 7.77 10.73
CA VAL A 34 9.94 6.95 11.88
C VAL A 34 10.90 5.83 11.49
N GLY A 35 11.17 5.64 10.20
CA GLY A 35 12.01 4.55 9.69
C GLY A 35 13.41 4.51 10.29
N THR A 36 14.14 5.62 10.28
CA THR A 36 15.48 5.65 10.89
C THR A 36 15.44 5.49 12.42
N PRO A 37 14.61 6.25 13.17
CA PRO A 37 14.49 6.06 14.61
C PRO A 37 14.13 4.64 15.04
N ILE A 38 13.23 3.96 14.31
CA ILE A 38 12.80 2.60 14.68
C ILE A 38 13.91 1.58 14.46
N ILE A 39 14.68 1.70 13.37
CA ILE A 39 15.82 0.81 13.13
C ILE A 39 16.93 1.07 14.16
N ILE A 40 17.22 2.32 14.50
CA ILE A 40 18.21 2.63 15.54
C ILE A 40 17.78 2.05 16.89
N LEU A 41 16.50 2.14 17.25
CA LEU A 41 15.97 1.55 18.48
C LEU A 41 16.13 0.02 18.52
N LEU A 42 15.89 -0.65 17.39
CA LEU A 42 15.85 -2.12 17.32
C LEU A 42 17.22 -2.77 17.08
N ALA A 43 18.05 -2.16 16.25
CA ALA A 43 19.30 -2.73 15.76
C ALA A 43 20.54 -1.94 16.19
N GLY A 44 20.37 -0.72 16.70
CA GLY A 44 21.46 0.17 17.10
C GLY A 44 21.84 1.21 16.04
N GLY A 45 22.67 2.17 16.45
CA GLY A 45 23.06 3.32 15.62
C GLY A 45 23.77 2.95 14.32
N ASP A 46 24.52 1.84 14.32
CA ASP A 46 25.29 1.37 13.15
C ASP A 46 24.38 0.99 11.96
N PHE A 47 23.09 0.71 12.22
CA PHE A 47 22.11 0.34 11.20
C PHE A 47 21.25 1.52 10.72
N ALA A 48 21.59 2.77 11.07
CA ALA A 48 20.83 3.95 10.66
C ALA A 48 20.59 4.03 9.13
N VAL A 49 21.55 3.53 8.33
CA VAL A 49 21.43 3.46 6.85
C VAL A 49 20.27 2.55 6.43
N ALA A 50 20.06 1.41 7.10
CA ALA A 50 18.93 0.52 6.83
C ALA A 50 17.59 1.19 7.19
N GLY A 51 17.60 2.09 8.17
CA GLY A 51 16.49 2.98 8.49
C GLY A 51 15.98 3.80 7.32
N GLN A 52 16.89 4.30 6.47
CA GLN A 52 16.53 5.09 5.30
C GLN A 52 15.84 4.25 4.21
N LEU A 53 16.10 2.95 4.18
CA LEU A 53 15.47 2.02 3.23
C LEU A 53 14.00 1.74 3.55
N LEU A 54 13.54 2.02 4.77
CA LEU A 54 12.12 1.88 5.10
C LEU A 54 11.25 2.83 4.30
N MET A 55 11.79 3.96 3.82
CA MET A 55 11.04 4.87 2.95
C MET A 55 10.65 4.21 1.61
N PRO A 56 11.58 3.76 0.74
CA PRO A 56 11.19 3.05 -0.48
C PRO A 56 10.46 1.73 -0.20
N LEU A 57 10.81 0.99 0.86
CA LEU A 57 10.12 -0.27 1.17
C LEU A 57 8.68 -0.05 1.64
N SER A 58 8.39 1.04 2.35
CA SER A 58 7.01 1.40 2.72
C SER A 58 6.17 1.76 1.49
N LEU A 59 6.77 2.43 0.50
CA LEU A 59 6.13 2.69 -0.78
C LEU A 59 5.85 1.40 -1.56
N ALA A 60 6.84 0.49 -1.63
CA ALA A 60 6.63 -0.84 -2.21
C ALA A 60 5.50 -1.60 -1.51
N THR A 61 5.43 -1.54 -0.18
CA THR A 61 4.36 -2.18 0.61
C THR A 61 2.97 -1.63 0.25
N ALA A 62 2.83 -0.31 0.08
CA ALA A 62 1.57 0.28 -0.36
C ALA A 62 1.17 -0.17 -1.78
N LEU A 63 2.14 -0.31 -2.68
CA LEU A 63 1.91 -0.83 -4.03
C LEU A 63 1.52 -2.32 -4.01
N ILE A 64 2.13 -3.12 -3.12
CA ILE A 64 1.74 -4.53 -2.89
C ILE A 64 0.29 -4.62 -2.44
N PHE A 65 -0.18 -3.74 -1.56
CA PHE A 65 -1.58 -3.71 -1.16
C PHE A 65 -2.52 -3.48 -2.34
N ILE A 66 -2.14 -2.57 -3.26
CA ILE A 66 -2.87 -2.34 -4.51
C ILE A 66 -2.83 -3.60 -5.39
N GLY A 67 -1.66 -4.21 -5.60
CA GLY A 67 -1.51 -5.42 -6.40
C GLY A 67 -2.29 -6.63 -5.85
N ASN A 68 -2.37 -6.76 -4.53
CA ASN A 68 -3.09 -7.83 -3.87
C ASN A 68 -4.61 -7.64 -3.98
N VAL A 69 -5.12 -6.45 -3.69
CA VAL A 69 -6.57 -6.20 -3.81
C VAL A 69 -7.02 -6.40 -5.25
N THR A 70 -6.27 -5.89 -6.22
CA THR A 70 -6.62 -6.11 -7.61
C THR A 70 -6.55 -7.59 -7.96
N GLY A 71 -5.47 -8.28 -7.58
CA GLY A 71 -5.30 -9.72 -7.76
C GLY A 71 -6.50 -10.53 -7.27
N TYR A 72 -6.95 -10.33 -6.03
CA TYR A 72 -8.09 -11.05 -5.48
C TYR A 72 -9.38 -10.86 -6.31
N PHE A 73 -9.63 -9.65 -6.81
CA PHE A 73 -10.80 -9.40 -7.67
C PHE A 73 -10.65 -10.02 -9.06
N ILE A 74 -9.44 -10.13 -9.59
CA ILE A 74 -9.17 -10.85 -10.85
C ILE A 74 -9.45 -12.35 -10.69
N PHE A 75 -9.09 -12.93 -9.54
CA PHE A 75 -9.47 -14.31 -9.17
C PHE A 75 -10.99 -14.44 -9.02
N ALA A 76 -11.64 -13.53 -8.31
CA ALA A 76 -13.10 -13.54 -8.11
C ALA A 76 -13.89 -13.44 -9.44
N LEU A 77 -13.35 -12.74 -10.44
CA LEU A 77 -13.91 -12.66 -11.79
C LEU A 77 -13.61 -13.88 -12.68
N GLY A 78 -12.83 -14.85 -12.21
CA GLY A 78 -12.42 -16.02 -12.98
C GLY A 78 -11.47 -15.70 -14.14
N LYS A 79 -10.80 -14.53 -14.10
CA LYS A 79 -9.95 -14.02 -15.20
C LYS A 79 -8.45 -14.23 -14.97
N GLN A 80 -8.08 -15.09 -14.02
CA GLN A 80 -6.68 -15.41 -13.67
C GLN A 80 -5.80 -15.78 -14.88
N ARG A 81 -6.33 -16.51 -15.87
CA ARG A 81 -5.57 -16.89 -17.07
C ARG A 81 -5.11 -15.69 -17.91
N GLN A 82 -5.80 -14.56 -17.83
CA GLN A 82 -5.46 -13.34 -18.58
C GLN A 82 -4.33 -12.54 -17.92
N ILE A 83 -4.14 -12.67 -16.60
CA ILE A 83 -3.09 -11.94 -15.88
C ILE A 83 -1.76 -12.70 -15.81
N ILE A 84 -1.79 -14.03 -15.83
CA ILE A 84 -0.58 -14.88 -15.79
C ILE A 84 0.50 -14.45 -16.78
N PRO A 85 0.24 -14.29 -18.10
CA PRO A 85 1.31 -13.91 -19.04
C PRO A 85 1.92 -12.54 -18.73
N LEU A 86 1.11 -11.60 -18.24
CA LEU A 86 1.59 -10.27 -17.85
C LEU A 86 2.45 -10.35 -16.58
N TYR A 87 2.09 -11.18 -15.61
CA TYR A 87 2.89 -11.42 -14.41
C TYR A 87 4.22 -12.11 -14.73
N ILE A 88 4.23 -13.02 -15.70
CA ILE A 88 5.48 -13.61 -16.21
C ILE A 88 6.36 -12.52 -16.84
N MET A 89 5.79 -11.64 -17.67
CA MET A 89 6.53 -10.51 -18.23
C MET A 89 7.11 -9.62 -17.14
N VAL A 90 6.30 -9.23 -16.14
CA VAL A 90 6.77 -8.39 -15.02
C VAL A 90 7.85 -9.10 -14.21
N ALA A 91 7.75 -10.41 -13.98
CA ALA A 91 8.77 -11.20 -13.30
C ALA A 91 10.10 -11.24 -14.07
N ILE A 92 10.05 -11.39 -15.40
CA ILE A 92 11.26 -11.32 -16.25
C ILE A 92 11.86 -9.92 -16.19
N THR A 93 11.04 -8.87 -16.31
CA THR A 93 11.49 -7.48 -16.17
C THR A 93 12.11 -7.24 -14.79
N ALA A 94 11.51 -7.77 -13.73
CA ALA A 94 12.03 -7.67 -12.36
C ALA A 94 13.42 -8.31 -12.26
N LEU A 95 13.60 -9.50 -12.81
CA LEU A 95 14.87 -10.21 -12.78
C LEU A 95 15.96 -9.42 -13.50
N ILE A 96 15.67 -8.91 -14.70
CA ILE A 96 16.58 -8.04 -15.47
C ILE A 96 16.92 -6.79 -14.65
N LEU A 97 15.91 -6.14 -14.09
CA LEU A 97 16.08 -4.91 -13.31
C LEU A 97 16.98 -5.17 -12.09
N TYR A 98 16.77 -6.26 -11.36
CA TYR A 98 17.60 -6.62 -10.22
C TYR A 98 19.04 -6.95 -10.60
N PHE A 99 19.26 -7.69 -11.70
CA PHE A 99 20.61 -7.96 -12.20
C PHE A 99 21.37 -6.70 -12.62
N ILE A 100 20.68 -5.63 -13.02
CA ILE A 100 21.30 -4.35 -13.37
C ILE A 100 21.48 -3.46 -12.14
N LEU A 101 20.44 -3.33 -11.30
CA LEU A 101 20.42 -2.37 -10.21
C LEU A 101 21.23 -2.83 -9.00
N ILE A 102 21.19 -4.10 -8.62
CA ILE A 102 21.86 -4.58 -7.40
C ILE A 102 23.39 -4.45 -7.51
N PRO A 103 24.05 -4.84 -8.60
CA PRO A 103 25.51 -4.67 -8.70
C PRO A 103 25.96 -3.21 -8.69
N ARG A 104 25.12 -2.29 -9.20
CA ARG A 104 25.46 -0.86 -9.33
C ARG A 104 25.11 -0.04 -8.08
N TYR A 105 24.00 -0.37 -7.41
CA TYR A 105 23.41 0.43 -6.34
C TYR A 105 23.20 -0.37 -5.05
N SER A 106 23.64 -1.63 -4.99
CA SER A 106 23.52 -2.51 -3.83
C SER A 106 22.09 -2.55 -3.29
N TYR A 107 21.92 -2.40 -1.98
CA TYR A 107 20.65 -2.42 -1.27
C TYR A 107 19.66 -1.32 -1.72
N TRP A 108 20.14 -0.15 -2.17
CA TRP A 108 19.27 0.88 -2.77
C TRP A 108 18.68 0.41 -4.10
N GLY A 109 19.49 -0.30 -4.89
CA GLY A 109 19.05 -0.92 -6.14
C GLY A 109 17.98 -1.97 -5.92
N ALA A 110 18.12 -2.79 -4.87
CA ALA A 110 17.09 -3.74 -4.47
C ALA A 110 15.80 -3.02 -4.06
N ALA A 111 15.87 -2.04 -3.15
CA ALA A 111 14.70 -1.35 -2.62
C ALA A 111 13.88 -0.62 -3.71
N TRP A 112 14.53 0.19 -4.53
CA TRP A 112 13.86 0.89 -5.64
C TRP A 112 13.49 -0.04 -6.80
N GLY A 113 14.24 -1.12 -6.98
CA GLY A 113 13.86 -2.19 -7.90
C GLY A 113 12.51 -2.80 -7.50
N THR A 114 12.31 -3.09 -6.21
CA THR A 114 11.03 -3.59 -5.70
C THR A 114 9.90 -2.58 -5.90
N VAL A 115 10.11 -1.30 -5.56
CA VAL A 115 9.10 -0.24 -5.84
C VAL A 115 8.69 -0.24 -7.31
N THR A 116 9.66 -0.34 -8.21
CA THR A 116 9.41 -0.33 -9.67
C THR A 116 8.59 -1.53 -10.10
N VAL A 117 8.94 -2.73 -9.64
CA VAL A 117 8.24 -3.97 -9.98
C VAL A 117 6.82 -3.97 -9.43
N GLU A 118 6.63 -3.53 -8.20
CA GLU A 118 5.31 -3.45 -7.57
C GLU A 118 4.43 -2.38 -8.23
N ALA A 119 5.04 -1.26 -8.66
CA ALA A 119 4.34 -0.25 -9.44
C ALA A 119 3.87 -0.82 -10.79
N LEU A 120 4.71 -1.58 -11.48
CA LEU A 120 4.34 -2.26 -12.72
C LEU A 120 3.21 -3.28 -12.49
N MET A 121 3.29 -4.12 -11.45
CA MET A 121 2.24 -5.06 -11.07
C MET A 121 0.92 -4.36 -10.78
N ALA A 122 0.94 -3.29 -9.98
CA ALA A 122 -0.23 -2.49 -9.63
C ALA A 122 -0.87 -1.87 -10.87
N VAL A 123 -0.08 -1.26 -11.77
CA VAL A 123 -0.58 -0.65 -13.01
C VAL A 123 -1.19 -1.71 -13.94
N VAL A 124 -0.50 -2.84 -14.15
CA VAL A 124 -1.00 -3.93 -15.01
C VAL A 124 -2.32 -4.50 -14.48
N SER A 125 -2.38 -4.81 -13.19
CA SER A 125 -3.59 -5.39 -12.57
C SER A 125 -4.76 -4.40 -12.53
N LEU A 126 -4.51 -3.12 -12.23
CA LEU A 126 -5.53 -2.06 -12.26
C LEU A 126 -6.08 -1.82 -13.68
N THR A 127 -5.21 -1.81 -14.69
CA THR A 127 -5.66 -1.61 -16.08
C THR A 127 -6.54 -2.76 -16.57
N LEU A 128 -6.26 -4.00 -16.16
CA LEU A 128 -7.12 -5.15 -16.46
C LEU A 128 -8.49 -5.04 -15.76
N LEU A 129 -8.53 -4.70 -14.47
CA LEU A 129 -9.79 -4.53 -13.75
C LEU A 129 -10.65 -3.40 -14.33
N LYS A 130 -10.02 -2.30 -14.74
CA LYS A 130 -10.70 -1.20 -15.43
C LYS A 130 -11.38 -1.69 -16.72
N ARG A 131 -10.72 -2.56 -17.50
CA ARG A 131 -11.32 -3.18 -18.70
C ARG A 131 -12.53 -4.06 -18.38
N TRP A 132 -12.61 -4.61 -17.16
CA TRP A 132 -13.73 -5.43 -16.70
C TRP A 132 -14.78 -4.64 -15.89
N GLY A 133 -14.68 -3.31 -15.87
CA GLY A 133 -15.68 -2.43 -15.28
C GLY A 133 -15.55 -2.23 -13.77
N LEU A 134 -14.43 -2.66 -13.16
CA LEU A 134 -14.08 -2.34 -11.77
C LEU A 134 -13.04 -1.20 -11.77
N VAL A 135 -13.48 -0.01 -11.38
CA VAL A 135 -12.65 1.19 -11.33
C VAL A 135 -12.65 1.71 -9.90
N PRO A 136 -11.47 2.02 -9.32
CA PRO A 136 -11.42 2.59 -7.98
C PRO A 136 -12.19 3.90 -7.91
N SER A 137 -13.06 4.02 -6.91
CA SER A 137 -13.72 5.28 -6.60
C SER A 137 -12.73 6.24 -5.94
N VAL A 138 -12.76 7.50 -6.34
CA VAL A 138 -11.94 8.56 -5.72
C VAL A 138 -12.68 9.27 -4.58
N ALA A 139 -13.93 8.89 -4.31
CA ALA A 139 -14.81 9.60 -3.37
C ALA A 139 -14.28 9.66 -1.94
N ARG A 140 -13.52 8.64 -1.49
CA ARG A 140 -12.95 8.59 -0.14
C ARG A 140 -11.53 9.13 -0.05
N TRP A 141 -10.87 9.44 -1.16
CA TRP A 141 -9.47 9.87 -1.17
C TRP A 141 -9.22 11.13 -0.32
N PRO A 142 -10.07 12.18 -0.34
CA PRO A 142 -9.87 13.34 0.54
C PRO A 142 -9.91 12.98 2.02
N LYS A 143 -10.75 12.02 2.41
CA LYS A 143 -10.83 11.52 3.80
C LYS A 143 -9.58 10.73 4.17
N ILE A 144 -9.05 9.91 3.25
CA ILE A 144 -7.79 9.17 3.44
C ILE A 144 -6.63 10.14 3.61
N LEU A 145 -6.56 11.18 2.78
CA LEU A 145 -5.53 12.23 2.89
C LEU A 145 -5.63 12.97 4.22
N LEU A 146 -6.83 13.32 4.67
CA LEU A 146 -7.05 13.96 5.96
C LEU A 146 -6.60 13.05 7.13
N ALA A 147 -6.97 11.77 7.10
CA ALA A 147 -6.54 10.81 8.12
C ALA A 147 -5.01 10.65 8.15
N THR A 148 -4.39 10.56 6.98
CA THR A 148 -2.93 10.47 6.85
C THR A 148 -2.24 11.76 7.32
N ALA A 149 -2.81 12.94 7.04
CA ALA A 149 -2.29 14.21 7.55
C ALA A 149 -2.35 14.27 9.09
N ILE A 150 -3.44 13.82 9.69
CA ILE A 150 -3.58 13.73 11.16
C ILE A 150 -2.56 12.74 11.75
N LEU A 151 -2.33 11.60 11.11
CA LEU A 151 -1.26 10.67 11.48
C LEU A 151 0.12 11.35 11.44
N ILE A 152 0.44 12.05 10.35
CA ILE A 152 1.70 12.77 10.19
C ILE A 152 1.89 13.81 11.29
N ILE A 153 0.85 14.58 11.61
CA ILE A 153 0.88 15.55 12.72
C ILE A 153 1.23 14.83 14.03
N GLY A 154 0.58 13.70 14.33
CA GLY A 154 0.89 12.89 15.51
C GLY A 154 2.34 12.39 15.53
N LEU A 155 2.87 11.98 14.38
CA LEU A 155 4.26 11.51 14.25
C LEU A 155 5.30 12.64 14.36
N LEU A 156 4.92 13.89 14.10
CA LEU A 156 5.80 15.06 14.23
C LEU A 156 5.84 15.63 15.66
N LEU A 157 4.96 15.17 16.55
CA LEU A 157 4.98 15.61 17.96
C LEU A 157 6.34 15.30 18.61
N PRO A 158 6.84 16.17 19.51
CA PRO A 158 8.12 16.00 20.21
C PRO A 158 7.98 15.00 21.37
N LEU A 159 7.54 13.79 21.08
CA LEU A 159 7.35 12.69 22.03
C LEU A 159 8.45 11.62 21.86
N PRO A 160 8.75 10.84 22.92
CA PRO A 160 9.56 9.62 22.80
C PRO A 160 8.98 8.69 21.73
N LEU A 161 9.87 7.99 21.01
CA LEU A 161 9.55 7.20 19.82
C LEU A 161 8.33 6.27 20.00
N ILE A 162 8.30 5.48 21.07
CA ILE A 162 7.20 4.54 21.33
C ILE A 162 5.88 5.30 21.54
N LEU A 163 5.91 6.35 22.37
CA LEU A 163 4.73 7.14 22.68
C LEU A 163 4.21 7.90 21.44
N LYS A 164 5.12 8.39 20.60
CA LYS A 164 4.83 9.00 19.29
C LYS A 164 4.07 8.05 18.38
N ILE A 165 4.52 6.81 18.23
CA ILE A 165 3.85 5.79 17.39
C ILE A 165 2.46 5.48 17.95
N LEU A 166 2.34 5.31 19.27
CA LEU A 166 1.06 5.02 19.92
C LEU A 166 0.06 6.18 19.77
N VAL A 167 0.47 7.41 20.04
CA VAL A 167 -0.39 8.60 19.92
C VAL A 167 -0.81 8.81 18.47
N ALA A 168 0.12 8.74 17.52
CA ALA A 168 -0.21 8.90 16.11
C ALA A 168 -1.12 7.79 15.59
N GLY A 169 -0.88 6.53 16.00
CA GLY A 169 -1.71 5.38 15.66
C GLY A 169 -3.13 5.51 16.21
N LEU A 170 -3.28 5.99 17.45
CA LEU A 170 -4.58 6.28 18.05
C LEU A 170 -5.31 7.41 17.31
N MET A 171 -4.62 8.52 17.02
CA MET A 171 -5.18 9.64 16.26
C MET A 171 -5.67 9.19 14.87
N TYR A 172 -4.86 8.37 14.18
CA TYR A 172 -5.22 7.81 12.89
C TYR A 172 -6.44 6.89 12.99
N GLY A 173 -6.44 5.95 13.94
CA GLY A 173 -7.54 5.01 14.15
C GLY A 173 -8.86 5.72 14.48
N VAL A 174 -8.83 6.70 15.38
CA VAL A 174 -10.00 7.54 15.71
C VAL A 174 -10.50 8.29 14.49
N THR A 175 -9.61 8.85 13.68
CA THR A 175 -9.99 9.59 12.47
C THR A 175 -10.61 8.67 11.42
N VAL A 176 -10.02 7.50 11.19
CA VAL A 176 -10.55 6.49 10.26
C VAL A 176 -11.93 6.03 10.68
N TRP A 177 -12.12 5.79 11.98
CA TRP A 177 -13.41 5.42 12.56
C TRP A 177 -14.45 6.54 12.42
N TYR A 178 -14.10 7.77 12.80
CA TYR A 178 -14.98 8.94 12.76
C TYR A 178 -15.42 9.27 11.31
N LEU A 179 -14.50 9.20 10.35
CA LEU A 179 -14.78 9.47 8.94
C LEU A 179 -15.55 8.33 8.24
N LYS A 180 -15.77 7.20 8.95
CA LYS A 180 -16.38 5.97 8.44
C LYS A 180 -15.70 5.50 7.15
N LEU A 181 -14.37 5.54 7.15
CA LEU A 181 -13.54 5.16 6.00
C LEU A 181 -13.61 3.66 5.72
N ILE A 182 -13.69 2.86 6.79
CA ILE A 182 -13.91 1.42 6.74
C ILE A 182 -15.41 1.19 6.99
N PRO A 183 -16.15 0.63 6.02
CA PRO A 183 -17.51 0.20 6.28
C PRO A 183 -17.43 -0.96 7.27
N LEU A 184 -17.90 -0.71 8.50
CA LEU A 184 -18.19 -1.79 9.44
C LEU A 184 -19.19 -2.69 8.75
N GLN A 185 -18.78 -3.92 8.45
CA GLN A 185 -19.60 -4.92 7.80
C GLN A 185 -20.89 -5.04 8.62
N LYS A 186 -22.01 -4.52 8.10
CA LYS A 186 -23.32 -4.85 8.66
C LYS A 186 -23.46 -6.35 8.45
N SER A 187 -23.42 -7.12 9.54
CA SER A 187 -23.67 -8.56 9.50
C SER A 187 -24.94 -8.81 8.68
N LEU A 188 -24.77 -9.64 7.65
CA LEU A 188 -25.85 -10.14 6.80
C LEU A 188 -27.00 -10.70 7.63
#